data_AF-A0A2S4UL48-F1
#
_entry.id   AF-A0A2S4UL48-F1
#
_cell.length_a   1.000
_cell.length_b   1.000
_cell.length_c   1.000
_cell.angle_alpha   90.00
_cell.angle_beta   90.00
_cell.angle_gamma   90.00
#
_symmetry.space_group_name_H-M   'P 1'
#
loop_
_entity.id
_entity.type
_entity.pdbx_description
1 polymer ?
#
loop_
_entity_poly.entity_id
_entity_poly.type
_entity_poly.pdbx_seq_one_letter_code
_entity_poly.pdbx_strand_id
1 'polypeptide(L)'
;MGSITHPDEPWAVDFNVRRGIDAHLVVSHCEEELKRISREARQAVGWAFKKASDLDGMLKLLKNDIPRENPEYIEGQQFITNLCTNSNIPRSAVESIYSNLAKRHCQIWMDWSSHCSQLLQWSEKYVDPPNQNEQNIRQQWNWIISNCRPTSEKLVIGQSVFMEFENQDELLEEELLEQEERQVFHPLQIDLTI
;
A
#
# COMPACT_ATOMS: atom_id res chain seq x y z
N MET A 1 18.86 -22.05 3.56
CA MET A 1 19.33 -22.51 4.87
C MET A 1 20.75 -23.02 4.73
N GLY A 2 21.72 -22.40 5.40
CA GLY A 2 23.10 -22.88 5.42
C GLY A 2 23.19 -24.10 6.33
N SER A 3 23.62 -25.24 5.78
CA SER A 3 23.77 -26.48 6.52
C SER A 3 24.85 -26.33 7.59
N ILE A 4 24.46 -26.33 8.87
CA ILE A 4 25.39 -26.30 10.01
C ILE A 4 25.96 -27.72 10.20
N THR A 5 26.94 -28.10 9.40
CA THR A 5 27.61 -29.41 9.51
C THR A 5 28.96 -29.27 10.19
N HIS A 6 28.93 -29.29 11.53
CA HIS A 6 30.10 -29.52 12.38
C HIS A 6 29.89 -30.82 13.17
N PRO A 7 30.00 -32.00 12.51
CA PRO A 7 29.54 -33.28 13.06
C PRO A 7 30.28 -33.73 14.33
N ASP A 8 31.44 -33.16 14.62
CA ASP A 8 32.27 -33.51 15.80
C ASP A 8 32.01 -32.59 17.00
N GLU A 9 31.22 -31.53 16.84
CA GLU A 9 30.93 -30.58 17.91
C GLU A 9 29.85 -31.13 18.86
N PRO A 10 30.02 -31.00 20.20
CA PRO A 10 29.06 -31.53 21.18
C PRO A 10 27.63 -31.01 20.99
N TRP A 11 27.47 -29.78 20.49
CA TRP A 11 26.17 -29.16 20.23
C TRP A 11 25.49 -29.64 18.94
N ALA A 12 26.24 -30.26 18.01
CA ALA A 12 25.73 -30.75 16.73
C ALA A 12 25.22 -32.20 16.80
N VAL A 13 25.74 -32.98 17.75
CA VAL A 13 25.41 -34.41 17.94
C VAL A 13 24.28 -34.62 18.95
N ASP A 14 24.18 -33.78 20.00
CA ASP A 14 23.11 -33.89 20.99
C ASP A 14 21.75 -33.45 20.40
N PHE A 15 20.78 -34.35 20.46
CA PHE A 15 19.45 -34.14 19.89
C PHE A 15 18.68 -32.99 20.55
N ASN A 16 18.78 -32.84 21.87
CA ASN A 16 18.08 -31.79 22.60
C ASN A 16 18.71 -30.43 22.34
N VAL A 17 20.05 -30.37 22.26
CA VAL A 17 20.78 -29.14 21.91
C VAL A 17 20.46 -28.71 20.49
N ARG A 18 20.51 -29.62 19.52
CA ARG A 18 20.15 -29.30 18.12
C ARG A 18 18.71 -28.82 18.01
N ARG A 19 17.76 -29.52 18.65
CA ARG A 19 16.36 -29.09 18.70
C ARG A 19 16.20 -27.70 19.33
N GLY A 20 16.97 -27.41 20.39
CA GLY A 20 16.99 -26.10 21.02
C GLY A 20 17.53 -25.00 20.10
N ILE A 21 18.62 -25.26 19.38
CA ILE A 21 19.20 -24.36 18.38
C ILE A 21 18.20 -24.11 17.25
N ASP A 22 17.62 -25.16 16.69
CA ASP A 22 16.62 -25.05 15.62
C ASP A 22 15.41 -24.23 16.07
N ALA A 23 14.88 -24.50 17.27
CA ALA A 23 13.76 -23.74 17.83
C ALA A 23 14.12 -22.26 18.05
N HIS A 24 15.33 -21.97 18.55
CA HIS A 24 15.80 -20.61 18.73
C HIS A 24 15.90 -19.87 17.39
N LEU A 25 16.50 -20.50 16.37
CA LEU A 25 16.62 -19.92 15.02
C LEU A 25 15.24 -19.63 14.41
N VAL A 26 14.28 -20.54 14.55
CA VAL A 26 12.90 -20.33 14.08
C VAL A 26 12.28 -19.10 14.77
N VAL A 27 12.39 -19.01 16.09
CA VAL A 27 11.83 -17.87 16.84
C VAL A 27 12.50 -16.57 16.43
N SER A 28 13.84 -16.53 16.32
CA SER A 28 14.58 -15.34 15.91
C SER A 28 14.20 -14.89 14.49
N HIS A 29 14.06 -15.82 13.54
CA HIS A 29 13.59 -15.48 12.19
C HIS A 29 12.15 -14.97 12.19
N CYS A 30 11.24 -15.57 12.98
CA CYS A 30 9.90 -15.04 13.12
C CYS A 30 9.90 -13.60 13.66
N GLU A 31 10.73 -13.29 14.66
CA GLU A 31 10.85 -11.93 15.18
C GLU A 31 11.38 -10.93 14.14
N GLU A 32 12.37 -11.32 13.33
CA GLU A 32 12.91 -10.52 12.23
C GLU A 32 11.86 -10.26 11.15
N GLU A 33 11.11 -11.29 10.74
CA GLU A 33 10.03 -11.15 9.76
C GLU A 33 8.88 -10.28 10.30
N LEU A 34 8.53 -10.39 11.58
CA LEU A 34 7.52 -9.53 12.20
C LEU A 34 7.96 -8.05 12.21
N LYS A 35 9.25 -7.78 12.46
CA LYS A 35 9.82 -6.43 12.34
C LYS A 35 9.78 -5.93 10.89
N ARG A 36 10.09 -6.79 9.93
CA ARG A 36 10.02 -6.47 8.50
C ARG A 36 8.59 -6.12 8.06
N ILE A 37 7.62 -6.99 8.35
CA ILE A 37 6.19 -6.76 8.07
C ILE A 37 5.72 -5.45 8.70
N SER A 38 6.15 -5.18 9.93
CA SER A 38 5.82 -3.92 10.62
C SER A 38 6.34 -2.67 9.88
N ARG A 39 7.57 -2.73 9.35
CA ARG A 39 8.14 -1.64 8.54
C ARG A 39 7.40 -1.47 7.21
N GLU A 40 7.14 -2.56 6.50
CA GLU A 40 6.43 -2.53 5.21
C GLU A 40 5.00 -2.00 5.36
N ALA A 41 4.26 -2.45 6.39
CA ALA A 41 2.94 -1.93 6.73
C ALA A 41 2.93 -0.43 6.97
N ARG A 42 3.93 0.08 7.72
CA ARG A 42 4.07 1.51 7.97
C ARG A 42 4.46 2.25 6.70
N GLN A 43 5.36 1.71 5.89
CA GLN A 43 5.72 2.31 4.61
C GLN A 43 4.50 2.46 3.68
N ALA A 44 3.61 1.45 3.64
CA ALA A 44 2.37 1.53 2.87
C ALA A 44 1.45 2.67 3.34
N VAL A 45 1.31 2.87 4.66
CA VAL A 45 0.58 4.03 5.21
C VAL A 45 1.27 5.36 4.82
N GLY A 46 2.60 5.40 4.84
CA GLY A 46 3.36 6.57 4.38
C GLY A 46 3.13 6.88 2.90
N TRP A 47 3.03 5.87 2.04
CA TRP A 47 2.68 6.05 0.63
C TRP A 47 1.24 6.54 0.45
N ALA A 48 0.29 6.02 1.24
CA ALA A 48 -1.08 6.52 1.25
C ALA A 48 -1.12 8.01 1.63
N PHE A 49 -0.34 8.42 2.65
CA PHE A 49 -0.24 9.82 3.04
C PHE A 49 0.31 10.70 1.92
N LYS A 50 1.41 10.28 1.28
CA LYS A 50 1.98 11.02 0.14
C LYS A 50 0.93 11.18 -0.97
N LYS A 51 0.24 10.10 -1.35
CA LYS A 51 -0.79 10.13 -2.38
C LYS A 51 -1.96 11.05 -2.01
N ALA A 52 -2.38 11.05 -0.74
CA ALA A 52 -3.43 11.94 -0.25
C ALA A 52 -3.01 13.41 -0.29
N SER A 53 -1.75 13.70 0.09
CA SER A 53 -1.18 15.05 0.00
C SER A 53 -1.09 15.54 -1.45
N ASP A 54 -0.69 14.68 -2.38
CA ASP A 54 -0.62 15.01 -3.80
C ASP A 54 -2.02 15.34 -4.36
N LEU A 55 -3.04 14.54 -4.00
CA LEU A 55 -4.43 14.80 -4.41
C LEU A 55 -4.97 16.11 -3.81
N ASP A 56 -4.69 16.40 -2.55
CA ASP A 56 -5.07 17.68 -1.91
C ASP A 56 -4.41 18.88 -2.60
N GLY A 57 -3.14 18.76 -2.98
CA GLY A 57 -2.44 19.78 -3.78
C GLY A 57 -3.10 20.01 -5.15
N MET A 58 -3.41 18.92 -5.88
CA MET A 58 -4.12 19.00 -7.16
C MET A 58 -5.51 19.64 -7.02
N LEU A 59 -6.24 19.32 -5.95
CA LEU A 59 -7.55 19.93 -5.69
C LEU A 59 -7.45 21.45 -5.55
N LYS A 60 -6.49 21.90 -4.74
CA LYS A 60 -6.24 23.32 -4.49
C LYS A 60 -5.84 24.05 -5.77
N LEU A 61 -5.03 23.41 -6.62
CA LEU A 61 -4.69 23.94 -7.94
C LEU A 61 -5.93 24.05 -8.84
N LEU A 62 -6.72 23.00 -8.96
CA LEU A 62 -7.91 22.99 -9.82
C LEU A 62 -8.95 24.04 -9.39
N LYS A 63 -9.14 24.23 -8.07
CA LYS A 63 -10.08 25.20 -7.49
C LYS A 63 -9.56 26.63 -7.40
N ASN A 64 -8.27 26.85 -7.65
CA ASN A 64 -7.58 28.12 -7.44
C ASN A 64 -7.60 28.59 -5.97
N ASP A 65 -7.52 27.63 -5.03
CA ASP A 65 -7.47 27.88 -3.59
C ASP A 65 -6.05 28.28 -3.10
N ILE A 66 -5.06 28.30 -4.01
CA ILE A 66 -3.68 28.71 -3.73
C ILE A 66 -3.49 30.17 -4.19
N PRO A 67 -2.78 31.02 -3.42
CA PRO A 67 -2.44 32.37 -3.85
C PRO A 67 -1.76 32.40 -5.21
N ARG A 68 -2.17 33.30 -6.09
CA ARG A 68 -1.69 33.38 -7.48
C ARG A 68 -0.19 33.70 -7.60
N GLU A 69 0.39 34.25 -6.53
CA GLU A 69 1.80 34.62 -6.43
C GLU A 69 2.69 33.43 -6.02
N ASN A 70 2.09 32.30 -5.60
CA ASN A 70 2.85 31.12 -5.22
C ASN A 70 3.50 30.48 -6.47
N PRO A 71 4.83 30.26 -6.49
CA PRO A 71 5.51 29.57 -7.59
C PRO A 71 4.88 28.23 -7.97
N GLU A 72 4.49 27.41 -6.99
CA GLU A 72 3.85 26.11 -7.22
C GLU A 72 2.49 26.25 -7.92
N TYR A 73 1.76 27.33 -7.63
CA TYR A 73 0.50 27.63 -8.33
C TYR A 73 0.76 28.01 -9.78
N ILE A 74 1.76 28.86 -10.03
CA ILE A 74 2.11 29.32 -11.38
C ILE A 74 2.53 28.13 -12.24
N GLU A 75 3.45 27.30 -11.74
CA GLU A 75 3.93 26.11 -12.44
C GLU A 75 2.80 25.10 -12.67
N GLY A 76 1.97 24.84 -11.64
CA GLY A 76 0.83 23.92 -11.75
C GLY A 76 -0.22 24.37 -12.76
N GLN A 77 -0.56 25.67 -12.80
CA GLN A 77 -1.51 26.20 -13.80
C GLN A 77 -0.92 26.22 -15.20
N GLN A 78 0.38 26.51 -15.35
CA GLN A 78 1.06 26.39 -16.64
C GLN A 78 1.02 24.94 -17.15
N PHE A 79 1.28 23.96 -16.28
CA PHE A 79 1.16 22.55 -16.63
C PHE A 79 -0.26 22.19 -17.09
N ILE A 80 -1.29 22.55 -16.33
CA ILE A 80 -2.69 22.28 -16.71
C ILE A 80 -3.03 22.95 -18.04
N THR A 81 -2.60 24.20 -18.24
CA THR A 81 -2.82 24.94 -19.49
C THR A 81 -2.17 24.24 -20.67
N ASN A 82 -0.90 23.86 -20.53
CA ASN A 82 -0.15 23.14 -21.56
C ASN A 82 -0.78 21.78 -21.87
N LEU A 83 -1.24 21.05 -20.86
CA LEU A 83 -1.94 19.78 -21.03
C LEU A 83 -3.24 19.98 -21.83
N CYS A 84 -4.00 21.04 -21.52
CA CYS A 84 -5.25 21.32 -22.22
C CYS A 84 -5.02 21.75 -23.68
N THR A 85 -4.01 22.60 -23.93
CA THR A 85 -3.73 23.13 -25.26
C THR A 85 -3.01 22.15 -26.17
N ASN A 86 -2.01 21.44 -25.66
CA ASN A 86 -1.14 20.58 -26.48
C ASN A 86 -1.77 19.22 -26.74
N SER A 87 -2.52 18.69 -25.77
CA SER A 87 -3.17 17.38 -25.88
C SER A 87 -4.64 17.47 -26.27
N ASN A 88 -5.17 18.68 -26.48
CA ASN A 88 -6.58 18.94 -26.77
C ASN A 88 -7.54 18.31 -25.74
N ILE A 89 -7.11 18.25 -24.47
CA ILE A 89 -7.90 17.69 -23.36
C ILE A 89 -8.66 18.86 -22.72
N PRO A 90 -10.00 18.83 -22.69
CA PRO A 90 -10.75 19.89 -22.02
C PRO A 90 -10.48 19.85 -20.51
N ARG A 91 -10.41 21.03 -19.88
CA ARG A 91 -10.19 21.15 -18.42
C ARG A 91 -11.19 20.34 -17.60
N SER A 92 -12.45 20.26 -18.06
CA SER A 92 -13.48 19.42 -17.44
C SER A 92 -13.14 17.94 -17.41
N ALA A 93 -12.43 17.42 -18.42
CA ALA A 93 -11.94 16.04 -18.41
C ALA A 93 -10.85 15.84 -17.35
N VAL A 94 -9.94 16.81 -17.18
CA VAL A 94 -8.92 16.78 -16.12
C VAL A 94 -9.58 16.77 -14.73
N GLU A 95 -10.57 17.65 -14.52
CA GLU A 95 -11.34 17.72 -13.28
C GLU A 95 -12.12 16.42 -13.01
N SER A 96 -12.65 15.78 -14.06
CA SER A 96 -13.34 14.49 -13.94
C SER A 96 -12.38 13.34 -13.59
N ILE A 97 -11.23 13.26 -14.25
CA ILE A 97 -10.17 12.28 -13.94
C ILE A 97 -9.71 12.44 -12.49
N TYR A 98 -9.46 13.68 -12.06
CA TYR A 98 -9.12 13.98 -10.67
C TYR A 98 -10.23 13.50 -9.71
N SER A 99 -11.49 13.83 -10.01
CA SER A 99 -12.63 13.48 -9.16
C SER A 99 -12.77 11.97 -8.99
N ASN A 100 -12.61 11.21 -10.08
CA ASN A 100 -12.65 9.75 -10.05
C ASN A 100 -11.48 9.16 -9.25
N LEU A 101 -10.26 9.68 -9.45
CA LEU A 101 -9.07 9.23 -8.74
C LEU A 101 -9.19 9.50 -7.23
N ALA A 102 -9.60 10.71 -6.86
CA ALA A 102 -9.83 11.09 -5.48
C ALA A 102 -10.92 10.21 -4.83
N LYS A 103 -12.02 9.95 -5.55
CA LYS A 103 -13.09 9.07 -5.07
C LYS A 103 -12.61 7.64 -4.82
N ARG A 104 -11.91 7.01 -5.78
CA ARG A 104 -11.39 5.64 -5.64
C ARG A 104 -10.46 5.52 -4.43
N HIS A 105 -9.51 6.45 -4.28
CA HIS A 105 -8.61 6.44 -3.14
C HIS A 105 -9.33 6.69 -1.81
N CYS A 106 -10.27 7.64 -1.75
CA CYS A 106 -11.07 7.87 -0.55
C CYS A 106 -11.85 6.62 -0.12
N GLN A 107 -12.43 5.88 -1.07
CA GLN A 107 -13.13 4.62 -0.77
C GLN A 107 -12.18 3.60 -0.16
N ILE A 108 -11.05 3.32 -0.81
CA ILE A 108 -10.04 2.37 -0.32
C ILE A 108 -9.57 2.75 1.09
N TRP A 109 -9.22 4.02 1.33
CA TRP A 109 -8.73 4.45 2.64
C TRP A 109 -9.79 4.40 3.73
N MET A 110 -11.06 4.66 3.38
CA MET A 110 -12.17 4.53 4.31
C MET A 110 -12.43 3.06 4.67
N ASP A 111 -12.39 2.14 3.70
CA ASP A 111 -12.55 0.70 3.91
C ASP A 111 -11.42 0.13 4.79
N TRP A 112 -10.21 0.67 4.63
CA TRP A 112 -9.04 0.24 5.39
C TRP A 112 -8.86 0.99 6.71
N SER A 113 -9.68 2.00 7.01
CA SER A 113 -9.52 2.91 8.16
C SER A 113 -9.31 2.20 9.50
N SER A 114 -10.16 1.21 9.81
CA SER A 114 -10.09 0.43 11.04
C SER A 114 -8.89 -0.51 11.06
N HIS A 115 -8.65 -1.21 9.95
CA HIS A 115 -7.56 -2.18 9.80
C HIS A 115 -6.18 -1.51 9.91
N CYS A 116 -5.96 -0.40 9.20
CA CYS A 116 -4.71 0.37 9.30
C CYS A 116 -4.48 0.91 10.72
N SER A 117 -5.54 1.35 11.41
CA SER A 117 -5.41 1.82 12.79
C SER A 117 -4.97 0.72 13.76
N GLN A 118 -5.54 -0.49 13.60
CA GLN A 118 -5.16 -1.67 14.37
C GLN A 118 -3.74 -2.14 14.02
N LEU A 119 -3.39 -2.15 12.73
CA LEU A 119 -2.07 -2.54 12.24
C LEU A 119 -0.96 -1.61 12.76
N LEU A 120 -1.20 -0.30 12.76
CA LEU A 120 -0.28 0.68 13.34
C LEU A 120 -0.10 0.50 14.84
N GLN A 121 -1.14 0.07 15.56
CA GLN A 121 -1.06 -0.27 16.98
C GLN A 121 -0.33 -1.56 17.25
N TRP A 122 -0.64 -2.61 16.51
CA TRP A 122 0.03 -3.89 16.65
C TRP A 122 1.52 -3.81 16.33
N SER A 123 1.91 -3.04 15.30
CA SER A 123 3.30 -2.91 14.86
C SER A 123 4.20 -2.10 15.79
N GLU A 124 3.63 -1.35 16.74
CA GLU A 124 4.36 -0.43 17.62
C GLU A 124 5.45 -1.12 18.46
N LYS A 125 5.24 -2.38 18.84
CA LYS A 125 6.21 -3.20 19.58
C LYS A 125 7.42 -3.68 18.76
N TYR A 126 7.35 -3.55 17.43
CA TYR A 126 8.39 -4.02 16.50
C TYR A 126 9.17 -2.88 15.85
N VAL A 127 8.92 -1.64 16.29
CA VAL A 127 9.59 -0.44 15.79
C VAL A 127 10.72 -0.07 16.75
N ASP A 128 11.92 0.06 16.19
CA ASP A 128 13.10 0.54 16.90
C ASP A 128 12.90 2.02 17.33
N PRO A 129 13.61 2.55 18.33
CA PRO A 129 13.33 3.89 18.86
C PRO A 129 13.30 4.96 17.74
N PRO A 130 12.29 5.85 17.77
CA PRO A 130 11.83 6.55 16.58
C PRO A 130 12.88 7.55 16.08
N ASN A 131 13.22 7.43 14.82
CA ASN A 131 13.65 8.57 14.01
C ASN A 131 12.43 9.52 13.83
N GLN A 132 12.68 10.83 13.75
CA GLN A 132 11.63 11.88 13.72
C GLN A 132 10.54 11.66 12.66
N ASN A 133 10.84 10.89 11.60
CA ASN A 133 9.93 10.57 10.51
C ASN A 133 8.84 9.53 10.90
N GLU A 134 9.10 8.63 11.86
CA GLU A 134 8.13 7.62 12.32
C GLU A 134 7.12 8.16 13.33
N GLN A 135 7.46 9.26 13.99
CA GLN A 135 6.73 9.79 15.14
C GLN A 135 5.35 10.36 14.81
N ASN A 136 4.96 10.38 13.54
CA ASN A 136 3.70 10.98 13.10
C ASN A 136 2.84 10.11 12.16
N ILE A 137 3.16 8.82 11.95
CA ILE A 137 2.42 8.04 10.95
C ILE A 137 0.94 7.85 11.27
N ARG A 138 0.59 7.81 12.57
CA ARG A 138 -0.82 7.78 13.02
C ARG A 138 -1.54 9.09 12.75
N GLN A 139 -0.88 10.24 12.96
CA GLN A 139 -1.56 11.53 12.71
C GLN A 139 -1.68 11.79 11.21
N GLN A 140 -0.71 11.35 10.41
CA GLN A 140 -0.82 11.28 8.95
C GLN A 140 -2.03 10.44 8.52
N TRP A 141 -2.21 9.22 9.06
CA TRP A 141 -3.39 8.40 8.76
C TRP A 141 -4.69 9.09 9.14
N ASN A 142 -4.77 9.65 10.35
CA ASN A 142 -5.96 10.37 10.81
C ASN A 142 -6.28 11.59 9.94
N TRP A 143 -5.26 12.29 9.44
CA TRP A 143 -5.42 13.40 8.50
C TRP A 143 -6.03 12.93 7.18
N ILE A 144 -5.58 11.80 6.63
CA ILE A 144 -6.16 11.20 5.40
C ILE A 144 -7.65 10.95 5.62
N ILE A 145 -8.02 10.21 6.67
CA ILE A 145 -9.42 9.84 6.94
C ILE A 145 -10.30 11.09 7.17
N SER A 146 -9.76 12.10 7.86
CA SER A 146 -10.47 13.36 8.09
C SER A 146 -10.74 14.13 6.80
N ASN A 147 -9.85 14.05 5.80
CA ASN A 147 -10.03 14.70 4.50
C ASN A 147 -10.86 13.88 3.52
N CYS A 148 -10.85 12.54 3.64
CA CYS A 148 -11.63 11.66 2.78
C CYS A 148 -13.13 11.86 2.96
N ARG A 149 -13.60 12.00 4.21
CA ARG A 149 -15.03 12.15 4.53
C ARG A 149 -15.67 13.35 3.79
N PRO A 150 -15.22 14.60 3.95
CA PRO A 150 -15.81 15.74 3.25
C PRO A 150 -15.58 15.70 1.73
N THR A 151 -14.50 15.06 1.27
CA THR A 151 -14.21 14.90 -0.16
C THR A 151 -15.19 13.92 -0.80
N SER A 152 -15.46 12.79 -0.14
CA SER A 152 -16.44 11.80 -0.60
C SER A 152 -17.85 12.39 -0.67
N GLU A 153 -18.28 13.15 0.34
CA GLU A 153 -19.59 13.81 0.38
C GLU A 153 -19.77 14.82 -0.77
N LYS A 154 -18.71 15.59 -1.10
CA LYS A 154 -18.73 16.55 -2.20
C LYS A 154 -18.67 15.88 -3.58
N LEU A 155 -17.96 14.76 -3.72
CA LEU A 155 -17.76 14.07 -4.99
C LEU A 155 -18.93 13.16 -5.38
N VAL A 156 -19.75 12.70 -4.44
CA VAL A 156 -21.00 11.94 -4.71
C VAL A 156 -22.03 12.78 -5.49
N ILE A 157 -21.91 14.11 -5.47
CA ILE A 157 -22.80 15.05 -6.17
C ILE A 157 -22.38 15.26 -7.65
N GLY A 158 -21.13 14.94 -8.01
CA GLY A 158 -20.62 15.11 -9.39
C GLY A 158 -20.99 13.94 -10.31
N GLN A 159 -21.27 14.24 -11.60
CA GLN A 159 -21.42 13.20 -12.62
C GLN A 159 -20.11 12.41 -12.76
N SER A 160 -20.16 11.10 -12.45
CA SER A 160 -19.06 10.19 -12.74
C SER A 160 -18.95 9.99 -14.26
N VAL A 161 -17.78 10.30 -14.81
CA VAL A 161 -17.39 9.81 -16.14
C VAL A 161 -16.64 8.51 -15.90
N PHE A 162 -17.28 7.38 -16.17
CA PHE A 162 -16.62 6.08 -16.09
C PHE A 162 -15.75 5.91 -17.34
N MET A 163 -14.46 5.71 -17.14
CA MET A 163 -13.57 5.18 -18.16
C MET A 163 -12.97 3.91 -17.55
N GLU A 164 -13.46 2.76 -17.99
CA GLU A 164 -12.93 1.45 -17.62
C GLU A 164 -11.54 1.33 -18.25
N PHE A 165 -10.51 1.63 -17.47
CA PHE A 165 -9.17 1.13 -17.77
C PHE A 165 -9.09 -0.24 -17.11
N GLU A 166 -9.18 -1.30 -17.91
CA GLU A 166 -8.83 -2.65 -17.49
C GLU A 166 -7.40 -2.60 -16.91
N ASN A 167 -7.28 -2.83 -15.60
CA ASN A 167 -6.01 -2.88 -14.92
C ASN A 167 -5.35 -4.20 -15.27
N GLN A 168 -4.51 -4.20 -16.31
CA GLN A 168 -3.87 -5.40 -16.84
C GLN A 168 -3.08 -6.16 -15.76
N ASP A 169 -2.54 -5.46 -14.77
CA ASP A 169 -1.80 -6.09 -13.67
C ASP A 169 -2.74 -6.85 -12.71
N GLU A 170 -3.95 -6.32 -12.46
CA GLU A 170 -4.99 -6.95 -11.61
C GLU A 170 -5.55 -8.20 -12.31
N LEU A 171 -5.73 -8.14 -13.64
CA LEU A 171 -6.12 -9.29 -14.46
C LEU A 171 -5.03 -10.37 -14.47
N LEU A 172 -3.75 -10.00 -14.57
CA LEU A 172 -2.63 -10.94 -14.52
C LEU A 172 -2.50 -11.58 -13.14
N GLU A 173 -2.73 -10.84 -12.06
CA GLU A 173 -2.72 -11.36 -10.69
C GLU A 173 -3.86 -12.37 -10.48
N GLU A 174 -5.09 -12.06 -10.93
CA GLU A 174 -6.22 -13.00 -10.93
C GLU A 174 -5.91 -14.27 -11.74
N GLU A 175 -5.31 -14.13 -12.93
CA GLU A 175 -4.97 -15.27 -13.79
C GLU A 175 -3.90 -16.19 -13.17
N LEU A 176 -2.92 -15.60 -12.47
CA LEU A 176 -1.89 -16.35 -11.72
C LEU A 176 -2.49 -17.10 -10.53
N LEU A 177 -3.38 -16.44 -9.77
CA LEU A 177 -4.06 -17.06 -8.62
C LEU A 177 -4.98 -18.22 -9.06
N GLU A 178 -5.70 -18.07 -10.18
CA GLU A 178 -6.50 -19.16 -10.76
C GLU A 178 -5.65 -20.34 -11.24
N GLN A 179 -4.46 -20.08 -11.80
CA GLN A 179 -3.53 -21.13 -12.18
C GLN A 179 -2.99 -21.89 -10.97
N GLU A 180 -2.65 -21.18 -9.89
CA GLU A 180 -2.20 -21.81 -8.64
C GLU A 180 -3.29 -22.69 -8.03
N GLU A 181 -4.56 -22.23 -8.00
CA GLU A 181 -5.67 -23.08 -7.54
C GLU A 181 -5.83 -24.34 -8.40
N ARG A 182 -5.75 -24.23 -9.74
CA ARG A 182 -5.85 -25.39 -10.63
C ARG A 182 -4.70 -26.40 -10.44
N GLN A 183 -3.51 -25.93 -10.04
CA GLN A 183 -2.38 -26.80 -9.74
C GLN A 183 -2.54 -27.53 -8.39
N VAL A 184 -3.21 -26.91 -7.40
CA VAL A 184 -3.51 -27.54 -6.10
C VAL A 184 -4.55 -28.67 -6.24
N PHE A 185 -5.43 -28.61 -7.25
CA PHE A 185 -6.49 -29.61 -7.47
C PHE A 185 -6.15 -30.79 -8.37
N HIS A 186 -4.89 -30.98 -8.81
CA HIS A 186 -4.52 -32.19 -9.53
C HIS A 186 -4.42 -33.37 -8.54
N PRO A 187 -5.33 -34.37 -8.57
CA PRO A 187 -5.24 -35.50 -7.66
C PRO A 187 -3.98 -36.30 -8.02
N LEU A 188 -3.20 -36.64 -7.00
CA LEU A 188 -2.18 -37.69 -7.06
C LEU A 188 -2.81 -38.93 -7.70
N GLN A 189 -2.49 -39.16 -8.96
CA GLN A 189 -2.85 -40.38 -9.66
C GLN A 189 -1.98 -41.49 -9.05
N ILE A 190 -2.52 -42.14 -8.02
CA ILE A 190 -1.92 -43.34 -7.41
C ILE A 190 -1.99 -44.43 -8.48
N ASP A 191 -0.84 -44.76 -9.06
CA ASP A 191 -0.66 -45.96 -9.89
C ASP A 191 -0.97 -47.20 -9.05
N LEU A 192 -2.14 -47.79 -9.27
CA LEU A 192 -2.46 -49.17 -8.91
C LEU A 192 -2.35 -50.01 -10.17
N THR A 193 -1.16 -50.58 -10.41
CA THR A 193 -1.02 -51.72 -11.33
C THR A 193 -0.91 -53.00 -10.50
N ILE A 194 -1.82 -53.94 -10.81
CA ILE A 194 -1.94 -55.30 -10.27
C ILE A 194 -0.70 -56.13 -10.61
#